data_AF-A0A1I7ZJB6-F1
#
_entry.id   AF-A0A1I7ZJB6-F1
#
_cell.length_a   1.000
_cell.length_b   1.000
_cell.length_c   1.000
_cell.angle_alpha   90.00
_cell.angle_beta   90.00
_cell.angle_gamma   90.00
#
_symmetry.space_group_name_H-M   'P 1'
#
loop_
_entity.id
_entity.type
_entity.pdbx_description
1 polymer ?
#
loop_
_entity_poly.entity_id
_entity_poly.type
_entity_poly.pdbx_seq_one_letter_code
_entity_poly.pdbx_strand_id
1 'polypeptide(L)'
;MTGNVSQQISNVRSLKSRKNSLLTSPPMCRMKLIAAVLFMTLNLVYSIRSPSEFHCGSGEEDRQLAFEYINDSCPHNIMQANNCCEKHDECYTKQLGQEHCDHVFCECLDVNVAEGAINGSCKSVSEWYCFTVSLFGHTAYELSAPNDTVVHNKTEDKEVSVPHHCGFDRSLPIAFYDAISSHCPQYGDSFHSCCIRHNKCVLDETGSEECHADFCDCVEASVHEQGRPSCAFATQGFCRNSFSERTIFGSRATYHFWSSTVHQYGFSLAEIVVLALVFVMCIIGVSMALYCALGRLQKTLTKVSELEFMSPIYSHLRDADGSV
;
A
#
# COMPACT_ATOMS: atom_id res chain seq x y z
N MET A 1 55.21 17.88 -78.19
CA MET A 1 53.82 17.54 -77.80
C MET A 1 53.83 17.13 -76.34
N THR A 2 53.82 18.10 -75.43
CA THR A 2 53.88 17.89 -73.98
C THR A 2 53.04 18.99 -73.36
N GLY A 3 51.76 18.70 -73.13
CA GLY A 3 50.82 19.64 -72.54
C GLY A 3 49.66 18.87 -71.92
N ASN A 4 49.25 19.31 -70.73
CA ASN A 4 48.03 18.94 -70.00
C ASN A 4 47.99 17.62 -69.22
N VAL A 5 48.92 17.42 -68.28
CA VAL A 5 48.71 16.49 -67.14
C VAL A 5 48.51 17.22 -65.80
N SER A 6 48.98 18.46 -65.64
CA SER A 6 48.90 19.18 -64.35
C SER A 6 47.50 19.67 -63.96
N GLN A 7 46.54 19.76 -64.87
CA GLN A 7 45.24 20.39 -64.57
C GLN A 7 44.17 19.42 -64.05
N GLN A 8 44.38 18.10 -64.13
CA GLN A 8 43.48 17.12 -63.51
C GLN A 8 43.79 16.83 -62.03
N ILE A 9 44.98 17.18 -61.53
CA ILE A 9 45.37 16.86 -60.14
C ILE A 9 44.82 17.89 -59.12
N SER A 10 44.52 19.14 -59.53
CA SER A 10 44.00 20.15 -58.60
C SER A 10 42.53 19.92 -58.22
N ASN A 11 41.71 19.33 -59.10
CA ASN A 11 40.30 19.05 -58.82
C ASN A 11 40.10 17.88 -57.83
N VAL A 12 41.04 16.94 -57.74
CA VAL A 12 40.95 15.80 -56.80
C VAL A 12 41.26 16.23 -55.35
N ARG A 13 42.11 17.23 -55.14
CA ARG A 13 42.41 17.73 -53.77
C ARG A 13 41.27 18.54 -53.16
N SER A 14 40.47 19.22 -53.97
CA SER A 14 39.30 20.00 -53.50
C SER A 14 38.19 19.12 -52.91
N LEU A 15 37.94 17.94 -53.52
CA LEU A 15 36.92 17.01 -53.03
C LEU A 15 37.33 16.23 -51.76
N LYS A 16 38.65 16.09 -51.50
CA LYS A 16 39.14 15.41 -50.30
C LYS A 16 39.07 16.29 -49.04
N SER A 17 39.01 17.61 -49.18
CA SER A 17 38.93 18.54 -48.04
C SER A 17 37.50 18.76 -47.49
N ARG A 18 36.45 18.42 -48.24
CA ARG A 18 35.05 18.55 -47.78
C ARG A 18 34.50 17.33 -47.02
N LYS A 19 35.22 16.20 -46.98
CA LYS A 19 34.78 14.98 -46.28
C LYS A 19 35.18 14.90 -44.80
N ASN A 20 36.00 15.83 -44.30
CA ASN A 20 36.55 15.77 -42.94
C ASN A 20 35.82 16.63 -41.90
N SER A 21 34.80 17.41 -42.27
CA SER A 21 34.07 18.30 -41.34
C SER A 21 32.71 17.77 -40.87
N LEU A 22 32.32 16.54 -41.23
CA LEU A 22 31.00 15.96 -40.89
C LEU A 22 31.10 14.63 -40.14
N LEU A 23 32.11 14.48 -39.29
CA LEU A 23 32.28 13.32 -38.40
C LEU A 23 32.36 13.79 -36.93
N THR A 24 31.49 14.71 -36.54
CA THR A 24 31.17 14.85 -35.11
C THR A 24 30.50 13.56 -34.68
N SER A 25 31.16 12.82 -33.78
CA SER A 25 30.66 11.54 -33.28
C SER A 25 29.22 11.72 -32.80
N PRO A 26 28.26 10.87 -33.23
CA PRO A 26 26.92 10.93 -32.67
C PRO A 26 27.03 10.73 -31.15
N PRO A 27 26.27 11.49 -30.34
CA PRO A 27 26.34 11.40 -28.89
C PRO A 27 25.95 9.97 -28.47
N MET A 28 26.95 9.11 -28.29
CA MET A 28 26.73 7.78 -27.77
C MET A 28 26.26 7.92 -26.32
N CYS A 29 24.96 7.79 -26.14
CA CYS A 29 24.34 7.03 -25.05
C CYS A 29 24.90 7.31 -23.65
N ARG A 30 24.49 8.44 -23.06
CA ARG A 30 24.44 8.63 -21.59
C ARG A 30 23.32 7.80 -20.92
N MET A 31 23.03 6.60 -21.42
CA MET A 31 21.94 5.73 -20.93
C MET A 31 22.22 5.14 -19.54
N LYS A 32 23.49 5.10 -19.10
CA LYS A 32 23.86 4.55 -17.78
C LYS A 32 23.33 5.38 -16.60
N LEU A 33 23.16 6.69 -16.78
CA LEU A 33 22.70 7.57 -15.71
C LEU A 33 21.19 7.42 -15.45
N ILE A 34 20.41 7.23 -16.52
CA ILE A 34 18.94 7.10 -16.44
C ILE A 34 18.56 5.78 -15.74
N ALA A 35 19.26 4.68 -16.07
CA ALA A 35 19.02 3.38 -15.43
C ALA A 35 19.31 3.40 -13.92
N ALA A 36 20.37 4.10 -13.48
CA ALA A 36 20.70 4.23 -12.06
C ALA A 36 19.67 5.07 -11.28
N VAL A 37 19.14 6.14 -11.88
CA VAL A 37 18.10 6.98 -11.27
C VAL A 37 16.78 6.20 -11.13
N LEU A 38 16.36 5.47 -12.17
CA LEU A 38 15.17 4.61 -12.11
C LEU A 38 15.27 3.55 -11.00
N PHE A 39 16.44 2.93 -10.84
CA PHE A 39 16.64 1.89 -9.81
C PHE A 39 16.59 2.45 -8.39
N MET A 40 17.11 3.67 -8.15
CA MET A 40 16.99 4.33 -6.85
C MET A 40 15.56 4.76 -6.53
N THR A 41 14.79 5.24 -7.52
CA THR A 41 13.38 5.63 -7.30
C THR A 41 12.45 4.45 -7.04
N LEU A 42 12.77 3.25 -7.56
CA LEU A 42 11.97 2.04 -7.33
C LEU A 42 12.05 1.51 -5.89
N ASN A 43 13.20 1.67 -5.22
CA ASN A 43 13.39 1.15 -3.86
C ASN A 43 12.68 1.98 -2.77
N LEU A 44 12.42 3.28 -3.02
CA LEU A 44 11.70 4.15 -2.07
C LEU A 44 10.19 3.84 -2.01
N VAL A 45 9.71 2.95 -2.86
CA VAL A 45 8.29 2.75 -3.18
C VAL A 45 7.77 1.40 -2.63
N TYR A 46 8.58 0.66 -1.85
CA TYR A 46 8.22 -0.61 -1.21
C TYR A 46 7.67 -0.45 0.22
N SER A 47 6.74 0.48 0.44
CA SER A 47 5.90 0.44 1.64
C SER A 47 4.92 -0.73 1.53
N ILE A 48 4.50 -1.31 2.66
CA ILE A 48 3.42 -2.31 2.75
C ILE A 48 2.23 -1.79 1.95
N ARG A 49 1.86 -2.52 0.91
CA ARG A 49 0.88 -2.05 -0.08
C ARG A 49 -0.43 -2.81 -0.07
N SER A 50 -0.42 -3.96 0.58
CA SER A 50 -1.60 -4.79 0.67
C SER A 50 -1.79 -5.32 2.10
N PRO A 51 -3.05 -5.47 2.50
CA PRO A 51 -3.43 -6.16 3.73
C PRO A 51 -2.78 -7.54 3.90
N SER A 52 -2.49 -8.24 2.81
CA SER A 52 -1.83 -9.56 2.82
C SER A 52 -0.40 -9.56 3.37
N GLU A 53 0.28 -8.41 3.34
CA GLU A 53 1.64 -8.22 3.88
C GLU A 53 1.60 -7.70 5.34
N PHE A 54 0.40 -7.43 5.85
CA PHE A 54 0.20 -6.94 7.21
C PHE A 54 -0.07 -8.11 8.17
N HIS A 55 0.71 -8.19 9.24
CA HIS A 55 0.74 -9.30 10.18
C HIS A 55 -0.26 -9.13 11.33
N CYS A 56 -0.59 -7.90 11.72
CA CYS A 56 -1.49 -7.66 12.83
C CYS A 56 -2.88 -8.24 12.56
N GLY A 57 -3.31 -9.23 13.35
CA GLY A 57 -4.61 -9.87 13.25
C GLY A 57 -4.51 -11.39 13.15
N SER A 58 -5.49 -12.08 13.74
CA SER A 58 -5.49 -13.55 13.87
C SER A 58 -5.99 -14.26 12.60
N GLY A 59 -6.74 -13.55 11.75
CA GLY A 59 -7.30 -14.05 10.48
C GLY A 59 -7.23 -13.02 9.36
N GLU A 60 -7.71 -13.40 8.17
CA GLU A 60 -7.72 -12.53 6.98
C GLU A 60 -8.59 -11.27 7.19
N GLU A 61 -9.79 -11.45 7.76
CA GLU A 61 -10.71 -10.35 8.07
C GLU A 61 -10.14 -9.41 9.12
N ASP A 62 -9.59 -9.95 10.22
CA ASP A 62 -8.96 -9.14 11.28
C ASP A 62 -7.76 -8.35 10.75
N ARG A 63 -6.94 -8.95 9.88
CA ARG A 63 -5.80 -8.28 9.23
C ARG A 63 -6.23 -7.16 8.33
N GLN A 64 -7.29 -7.36 7.54
CA GLN A 64 -7.86 -6.33 6.70
C GLN A 64 -8.30 -5.13 7.54
N LEU A 65 -9.08 -5.37 8.59
CA LEU A 65 -9.58 -4.33 9.48
C LEU A 65 -8.44 -3.60 10.21
N ALA A 66 -7.47 -4.35 10.72
CA ALA A 66 -6.29 -3.77 11.36
C ALA A 66 -5.52 -2.88 10.39
N PHE A 67 -5.24 -3.37 9.17
CA PHE A 67 -4.53 -2.62 8.13
C PHE A 67 -5.27 -1.33 7.76
N GLU A 68 -6.58 -1.39 7.50
CA GLU A 68 -7.39 -0.23 7.17
C GLU A 68 -7.36 0.81 8.30
N TYR A 69 -7.49 0.35 9.55
CA TYR A 69 -7.50 1.23 10.72
C TYR A 69 -6.21 2.03 10.87
N ILE A 70 -5.05 1.36 10.75
CA ILE A 70 -3.76 2.04 10.84
C ILE A 70 -3.47 2.88 9.60
N ASN A 71 -3.89 2.45 8.41
CA ASN A 71 -3.72 3.21 7.19
C ASN A 71 -4.53 4.52 7.22
N ASP A 72 -5.74 4.49 7.78
CA ASP A 72 -6.58 5.67 7.95
C ASP A 72 -6.02 6.60 9.04
N SER A 73 -5.59 6.05 10.17
CA SER A 73 -5.30 6.84 11.38
C SER A 73 -3.82 7.22 11.54
N CYS A 74 -2.91 6.39 11.02
CA CYS A 74 -1.47 6.53 11.17
C CYS A 74 -0.68 5.98 9.95
N PRO A 75 -0.92 6.52 8.73
CA PRO A 75 -0.37 5.97 7.50
C PRO A 75 1.16 5.96 7.42
N HIS A 76 1.83 6.90 8.10
CA HIS A 76 3.28 7.01 8.05
C HIS A 76 4.01 5.95 8.88
N ASN A 77 3.33 5.31 9.84
CA ASN A 77 3.95 4.33 10.75
C ASN A 77 3.40 2.90 10.56
N ILE A 78 2.74 2.60 9.43
CA ILE A 78 2.20 1.26 9.13
C ILE A 78 3.30 0.20 9.20
N MET A 79 4.48 0.46 8.63
CA MET A 79 5.58 -0.51 8.63
C MET A 79 6.11 -0.78 10.04
N GLN A 80 6.19 0.27 10.87
CA GLN A 80 6.65 0.20 12.24
C GLN A 80 5.68 -0.64 13.08
N ALA A 81 4.38 -0.41 12.94
CA ALA A 81 3.37 -1.21 13.60
C ALA A 81 3.39 -2.67 13.11
N ASN A 82 3.52 -2.89 11.80
CA ASN A 82 3.59 -4.24 11.24
C ASN A 82 4.77 -5.04 11.81
N ASN A 83 5.94 -4.41 11.93
CA ASN A 83 7.13 -5.00 12.54
C ASN A 83 6.92 -5.30 14.04
N CYS A 84 6.12 -4.50 14.76
CA CYS A 84 5.72 -4.85 16.12
C CYS A 84 4.82 -6.08 16.15
N CYS A 85 3.88 -6.20 15.22
CA CYS A 85 3.00 -7.37 15.11
C CYS A 85 3.74 -8.64 14.73
N GLU A 86 4.68 -8.58 13.79
CA GLU A 86 5.52 -9.73 13.43
C GLU A 86 6.29 -10.28 14.65
N LYS A 87 6.84 -9.38 15.48
CA LYS A 87 7.53 -9.77 16.72
C LYS A 87 6.58 -10.31 17.79
N HIS A 88 5.36 -9.79 17.85
CA HIS A 88 4.32 -10.27 18.76
C HIS A 88 3.88 -11.68 18.39
N ASP A 89 3.59 -11.93 17.10
CA ASP A 89 3.29 -13.26 16.56
C ASP A 89 4.44 -14.25 16.82
N GLU A 90 5.69 -13.81 16.67
CA GLU A 90 6.86 -14.63 16.99
C GLU A 90 6.94 -14.95 18.50
N CYS A 91 6.65 -13.97 19.36
CA CYS A 91 6.59 -14.15 20.81
C CYS A 91 5.50 -15.15 21.22
N TYR A 92 4.31 -15.03 20.62
CA TYR A 92 3.19 -15.96 20.77
C TYR A 92 3.57 -17.36 20.31
N THR A 93 4.17 -17.50 19.13
CA THR A 93 4.65 -18.79 18.60
C THR A 93 5.66 -19.45 19.53
N LYS A 94 6.52 -18.65 20.19
CA LYS A 94 7.50 -19.15 21.17
C LYS A 94 6.91 -19.41 22.56
N GLN A 95 5.64 -19.07 22.78
CA GLN A 95 4.93 -19.29 24.04
C GLN A 95 5.66 -18.67 25.24
N LEU A 96 6.12 -17.43 25.12
CA LEU A 96 6.87 -16.73 26.18
C LEU A 96 5.98 -16.14 27.29
N GLY A 97 4.69 -16.44 27.28
CA GLY A 97 3.66 -15.90 28.18
C GLY A 97 2.90 -14.74 27.53
N GLN A 98 1.57 -14.82 27.52
CA GLN A 98 0.69 -13.82 26.88
C GLN A 98 0.95 -12.40 27.41
N GLU A 99 0.85 -12.20 28.74
CA GLU A 99 1.05 -10.89 29.37
C GLU A 99 2.43 -10.30 29.04
N HIS A 100 3.47 -11.13 28.98
CA HIS A 100 4.81 -10.70 28.60
C HIS A 100 4.86 -10.26 27.13
N CYS A 101 4.31 -11.06 26.22
CA CYS A 101 4.27 -10.74 24.80
C CYS A 101 3.45 -9.47 24.53
N ASP A 102 2.28 -9.33 25.15
CA ASP A 102 1.41 -8.16 25.03
C ASP A 102 2.13 -6.91 25.55
N HIS A 103 2.82 -6.99 26.68
CA HIS A 103 3.60 -5.87 27.22
C HIS A 103 4.71 -5.41 26.26
N VAL A 104 5.51 -6.35 25.73
CA VAL A 104 6.59 -6.05 24.78
C VAL A 104 6.04 -5.47 23.47
N PHE A 105 4.89 -5.96 23.03
CA PHE A 105 4.19 -5.43 21.87
C PHE A 105 3.72 -3.99 22.09
N CYS A 106 3.08 -3.71 23.23
CA CYS A 106 2.66 -2.36 23.61
C CYS A 106 3.85 -1.38 23.67
N GLU A 107 4.96 -1.78 24.28
CA GLU A 107 6.18 -0.96 24.32
C GLU A 107 6.74 -0.70 22.92
N CYS A 108 6.72 -1.71 22.04
CA CYS A 108 7.13 -1.55 20.65
C CYS A 108 6.28 -0.51 19.92
N LEU A 109 4.95 -0.57 20.07
CA LEU A 109 4.04 0.41 19.45
C LEU A 109 4.25 1.81 20.02
N ASP A 110 4.43 1.95 21.32
CA ASP A 110 4.65 3.26 21.94
C ASP A 110 5.92 3.93 21.43
N VAL A 111 7.03 3.18 21.35
CA VAL A 111 8.33 3.71 20.91
C VAL A 111 8.38 3.93 19.39
N ASN A 112 7.81 3.02 18.59
CA ASN A 112 8.00 3.04 17.13
C ASN A 112 6.82 3.63 16.35
N VAL A 113 5.63 3.70 16.96
CA VAL A 113 4.40 4.17 16.32
C VAL A 113 3.88 5.45 16.98
N ALA A 114 3.83 5.52 18.31
CA ALA A 114 3.30 6.68 19.01
C ALA A 114 4.32 7.82 19.18
N GLU A 115 5.57 7.49 19.53
CA GLU A 115 6.60 8.49 19.81
C GLU A 115 7.01 9.26 18.54
N GLY A 116 7.05 10.58 18.62
CA GLY A 116 7.39 11.45 17.49
C GLY A 116 6.28 11.62 16.44
N ALA A 117 5.11 10.99 16.64
CA ALA A 117 3.96 11.23 15.79
C ALA A 117 3.50 12.70 15.91
N ILE A 118 3.47 13.39 14.77
CA ILE A 118 3.11 14.83 14.69
C ILE A 118 1.67 15.05 15.17
N ASN A 119 0.81 14.04 14.98
CA ASN A 119 -0.59 14.06 15.36
C ASN A 119 -0.84 12.92 16.36
N GLY A 120 -1.57 13.19 17.44
CA GLY A 120 -1.91 12.20 18.47
C GLY A 120 -2.71 10.99 17.98
N SER A 121 -3.06 10.90 16.69
CA SER A 121 -3.78 9.78 16.10
C SER A 121 -2.99 8.47 16.15
N CYS A 122 -1.68 8.51 15.89
CA CYS A 122 -0.82 7.32 15.99
C CYS A 122 -0.70 6.79 17.41
N LYS A 123 -0.72 7.69 18.40
CA LYS A 123 -0.78 7.31 19.80
C LYS A 123 -2.07 6.56 20.12
N SER A 124 -3.21 7.07 19.65
CA SER A 124 -4.48 6.37 19.85
C SER A 124 -4.52 4.99 19.15
N VAL A 125 -3.88 4.84 17.98
CA VAL A 125 -3.71 3.54 17.32
C VAL A 125 -2.86 2.58 18.16
N SER A 126 -1.73 3.05 18.70
CA SER A 126 -0.88 2.28 19.61
C SER A 126 -1.68 1.77 20.81
N GLU A 127 -2.36 2.69 21.50
CA GLU A 127 -3.20 2.38 22.67
C GLU A 127 -4.30 1.37 22.32
N TRP A 128 -4.95 1.51 21.16
CA TRP A 128 -6.00 0.60 20.71
C TRP A 128 -5.50 -0.81 20.41
N TYR A 129 -4.38 -0.96 19.69
CA TYR A 129 -3.79 -2.27 19.42
C TYR A 129 -3.31 -2.95 20.70
N CYS A 130 -2.60 -2.22 21.56
CA CYS A 130 -2.16 -2.71 22.87
C CYS A 130 -3.34 -3.22 23.70
N PHE A 131 -4.42 -2.44 23.72
CA PHE A 131 -5.65 -2.80 24.40
C PHE A 131 -6.31 -4.06 23.82
N THR A 132 -6.38 -4.15 22.49
CA THR A 132 -7.01 -5.26 21.77
C THR A 132 -6.32 -6.59 22.07
N VAL A 133 -4.97 -6.63 22.04
CA VAL A 133 -4.24 -7.88 22.35
C VAL A 133 -4.38 -8.28 23.81
N SER A 134 -4.43 -7.31 24.73
CA SER A 134 -4.60 -7.60 26.16
C SER A 134 -5.97 -8.24 26.46
N LEU A 135 -7.00 -7.85 25.70
CA LEU A 135 -8.36 -8.34 25.89
C LEU A 135 -8.67 -9.62 25.10
N PHE A 136 -8.29 -9.66 23.82
CA PHE A 136 -8.67 -10.73 22.90
C PHE A 136 -7.51 -11.68 22.55
N GLY A 137 -6.30 -11.39 23.03
CA GLY A 137 -5.09 -12.11 22.66
C GLY A 137 -4.99 -13.52 23.25
N HIS A 138 -5.77 -13.89 24.27
CA HIS A 138 -5.67 -15.20 24.92
C HIS A 138 -5.87 -16.35 23.93
N THR A 139 -6.99 -16.33 23.18
CA THR A 139 -7.28 -17.39 22.20
C THR A 139 -6.21 -17.43 21.11
N ALA A 140 -5.76 -16.26 20.62
CA ALA A 140 -4.70 -16.19 19.63
C ALA A 140 -3.36 -16.74 20.16
N TYR A 141 -3.04 -16.49 21.43
CA TYR A 141 -1.85 -16.99 22.10
C TYR A 141 -1.87 -18.53 22.20
N GLU A 142 -2.99 -19.11 22.65
CA GLU A 142 -3.13 -20.58 22.74
C GLU A 142 -3.05 -21.25 21.37
N LEU A 143 -3.70 -20.67 20.35
CA LEU A 143 -3.70 -21.20 18.99
C LEU A 143 -2.33 -21.07 18.29
N SER A 144 -1.46 -20.18 18.77
CA SER A 144 -0.10 -20.00 18.24
C SER A 144 0.89 -21.05 18.75
N ALA A 145 0.51 -21.90 19.71
CA ALA A 145 1.39 -22.93 20.24
C ALA A 145 1.82 -23.92 19.14
N PRO A 146 3.12 -24.24 19.03
CA PRO A 146 3.62 -25.13 17.98
C PRO A 146 3.18 -26.57 18.27
N ASN A 147 2.12 -27.04 17.61
CA ASN A 147 1.67 -28.43 17.49
C ASN A 147 2.02 -29.34 18.70
N ASP A 148 1.52 -29.00 19.89
CA ASP A 148 0.95 -30.08 20.69
C ASP A 148 -0.44 -30.32 20.13
N THR A 149 -0.77 -31.59 19.90
CA THR A 149 -2.05 -32.09 19.45
C THR A 149 -3.17 -31.66 20.41
N VAL A 150 -3.58 -30.40 20.38
CA VAL A 150 -4.86 -29.97 20.90
C VAL A 150 -5.85 -30.45 19.86
N VAL A 151 -6.28 -31.69 20.04
CA VAL A 151 -7.57 -32.15 19.53
C VAL A 151 -8.56 -31.11 20.03
N HIS A 152 -8.89 -30.14 19.18
CA HIS A 152 -10.10 -29.35 19.34
C HIS A 152 -11.25 -30.34 19.22
N ASN A 153 -11.54 -31.04 20.31
CA ASN A 153 -12.91 -31.34 20.62
C ASN A 153 -13.57 -29.97 20.64
N LYS A 154 -14.19 -29.62 19.51
CA LYS A 154 -15.32 -28.69 19.47
C LYS A 154 -16.31 -29.26 20.47
N THR A 155 -16.10 -28.96 21.74
CA THR A 155 -17.20 -28.85 22.66
C THR A 155 -17.97 -27.71 22.02
N GLU A 156 -19.08 -28.04 21.34
CA GLU A 156 -20.11 -27.05 21.09
C GLU A 156 -20.28 -26.33 22.42
N ASP A 157 -19.83 -25.09 22.48
CA ASP A 157 -20.04 -24.25 23.64
C ASP A 157 -21.54 -24.30 23.85
N LYS A 158 -21.93 -24.99 24.93
CA LYS A 158 -23.25 -24.81 25.50
C LYS A 158 -23.30 -23.31 25.72
N GLU A 159 -24.08 -22.65 24.88
CA GLU A 159 -24.44 -21.25 24.96
C GLU A 159 -25.00 -21.06 26.37
N VAL A 160 -24.10 -20.78 27.31
CA VAL A 160 -24.47 -20.27 28.62
C VAL A 160 -25.12 -18.96 28.26
N SER A 161 -26.43 -18.86 28.45
CA SER A 161 -27.16 -17.62 28.23
C SER A 161 -26.60 -16.59 29.20
N VAL A 162 -25.51 -15.94 28.81
CA VAL A 162 -24.98 -14.77 29.47
C VAL A 162 -26.12 -13.75 29.37
N PRO A 163 -26.61 -13.20 30.48
CA PRO A 163 -27.68 -12.22 30.45
C PRO A 163 -27.32 -11.15 29.42
N HIS A 164 -28.19 -10.92 28.43
CA HIS A 164 -27.97 -9.99 27.32
C HIS A 164 -27.52 -8.62 27.85
N HIS A 165 -26.21 -8.42 27.95
CA HIS A 165 -25.66 -7.17 28.43
C HIS A 165 -25.79 -6.19 27.27
N CYS A 166 -26.57 -5.14 27.48
CA CYS A 166 -26.92 -4.18 26.45
C CYS A 166 -27.57 -4.79 25.20
N GLY A 167 -28.28 -5.94 25.28
CA GLY A 167 -29.14 -6.37 24.17
C GLY A 167 -28.35 -6.78 22.93
N PHE A 168 -27.08 -7.11 23.15
CA PHE A 168 -26.22 -7.71 22.15
C PHE A 168 -26.41 -9.22 22.19
N ASP A 169 -26.65 -9.81 21.03
CA ASP A 169 -26.82 -11.26 20.88
C ASP A 169 -25.51 -11.96 20.52
N ARG A 170 -24.45 -11.18 20.22
CA ARG A 170 -23.12 -11.68 19.89
C ARG A 170 -22.16 -11.43 21.05
N SER A 171 -21.27 -12.38 21.32
CA SER A 171 -20.23 -12.27 22.35
C SER A 171 -19.24 -11.13 22.10
N LEU A 172 -18.97 -10.80 20.83
CA LEU A 172 -17.99 -9.79 20.44
C LEU A 172 -18.40 -8.36 20.86
N PRO A 173 -19.60 -7.84 20.53
CA PRO A 173 -20.05 -6.54 21.04
C PRO A 173 -20.10 -6.44 22.57
N ILE A 174 -20.46 -7.51 23.28
CA ILE A 174 -20.46 -7.55 24.74
C ILE A 174 -19.03 -7.35 25.26
N ALA A 175 -18.09 -8.16 24.75
CA ALA A 175 -16.70 -8.09 25.17
C ALA A 175 -16.11 -6.70 24.90
N PHE A 176 -16.40 -6.10 23.74
CA PHE A 176 -15.99 -4.74 23.44
C PHE A 176 -16.65 -3.66 24.31
N TYR A 177 -17.93 -3.82 24.67
CA TYR A 177 -18.58 -2.87 25.58
C TYR A 177 -17.89 -2.85 26.94
N ASP A 178 -17.62 -4.03 27.50
CA ASP A 178 -16.89 -4.18 28.75
C ASP A 178 -15.48 -3.59 28.63
N ALA A 179 -14.85 -3.82 27.48
CA ALA A 179 -13.57 -3.26 27.11
C ALA A 179 -13.56 -1.73 27.26
N ILE A 180 -14.43 -1.04 26.52
CA ILE A 180 -14.46 0.42 26.46
C ILE A 180 -14.86 1.00 27.81
N SER A 181 -15.80 0.36 28.49
CA SER A 181 -16.22 0.76 29.83
C SER A 181 -15.08 0.70 30.84
N SER A 182 -14.21 -0.31 30.71
CA SER A 182 -12.99 -0.44 31.52
C SER A 182 -11.89 0.56 31.11
N HIS A 183 -11.72 0.80 29.80
CA HIS A 183 -10.74 1.76 29.27
C HIS A 183 -11.11 3.22 29.60
N CYS A 184 -12.41 3.52 29.68
CA CYS A 184 -12.94 4.86 29.86
C CYS A 184 -13.91 4.92 31.05
N PRO A 185 -13.45 4.60 32.27
CA PRO A 185 -14.31 4.45 33.44
C PRO A 185 -15.03 5.75 33.82
N GLN A 186 -14.46 6.91 33.46
CA GLN A 186 -15.09 8.21 33.69
C GLN A 186 -16.40 8.43 32.92
N TYR A 187 -16.66 7.64 31.88
CA TYR A 187 -17.92 7.66 31.12
C TYR A 187 -18.81 6.46 31.41
N GLY A 188 -18.47 5.63 32.40
CA GLY A 188 -19.20 4.40 32.71
C GLY A 188 -20.70 4.61 32.91
N ASP A 189 -21.09 5.65 33.65
CA ASP A 189 -22.50 5.99 33.87
C ASP A 189 -23.22 6.37 32.57
N SER A 190 -22.56 7.12 31.69
CA SER A 190 -23.11 7.50 30.38
C SER A 190 -23.23 6.29 29.46
N PHE A 191 -22.21 5.43 29.38
CA PHE A 191 -22.25 4.20 28.60
C PHE A 191 -23.33 3.24 29.12
N HIS A 192 -23.49 3.16 30.44
CA HIS A 192 -24.57 2.39 31.06
C HIS A 192 -25.95 2.95 30.68
N SER A 193 -26.11 4.27 30.68
CA SER A 193 -27.35 4.90 30.22
C SER A 193 -27.63 4.64 28.74
N CYS A 194 -26.61 4.68 27.87
CA CYS A 194 -26.75 4.35 26.45
C CYS A 194 -27.15 2.87 26.27
N CYS A 195 -26.54 1.97 27.04
CA CYS A 195 -26.84 0.55 27.07
C CYS A 195 -28.30 0.26 27.46
N ILE A 196 -28.83 0.93 28.49
CA ILE A 196 -30.23 0.80 28.88
C ILE A 196 -31.17 1.26 27.75
N ARG A 197 -30.84 2.37 27.08
CA ARG A 197 -31.63 2.86 25.93
C ARG A 197 -31.61 1.86 24.78
N HIS A 198 -30.45 1.30 24.49
CA HIS A 198 -30.29 0.27 23.46
C HIS A 198 -31.13 -0.98 23.78
N ASN A 199 -31.04 -1.51 25.00
CA ASN A 199 -31.88 -2.63 25.47
C ASN A 199 -33.36 -2.39 25.20
N LYS A 200 -33.84 -1.19 25.55
CA LYS A 200 -35.23 -0.83 25.34
C LYS A 200 -35.58 -0.81 23.85
N CYS A 201 -34.73 -0.21 23.03
CA CYS A 201 -34.92 -0.16 21.57
C CYS A 201 -35.01 -1.57 20.96
N VAL A 202 -34.08 -2.47 21.32
CA VAL A 202 -34.09 -3.85 20.81
C VAL A 202 -35.36 -4.61 21.24
N LEU A 203 -35.84 -4.39 22.47
CA LEU A 203 -37.07 -5.02 22.98
C LEU A 203 -38.35 -4.49 22.33
N ASP A 204 -38.35 -3.24 21.85
CA ASP A 204 -39.51 -2.62 21.21
C ASP A 204 -39.67 -3.04 19.73
N GLU A 205 -38.92 -4.06 19.27
CA GLU A 205 -38.89 -4.62 17.90
C GLU A 205 -38.60 -3.60 16.78
N THR A 206 -38.08 -2.42 17.12
CA THR A 206 -37.42 -1.54 16.15
C THR A 206 -36.18 -2.24 15.63
N GLY A 207 -35.95 -2.24 14.31
CA GLY A 207 -34.88 -3.03 13.69
C GLY A 207 -33.54 -2.85 14.40
N SER A 208 -32.86 -3.96 14.72
CA SER A 208 -31.64 -3.99 15.54
C SER A 208 -30.56 -3.01 15.08
N GLU A 209 -30.45 -2.80 13.76
CA GLU A 209 -29.51 -1.87 13.13
C GLU A 209 -29.73 -0.40 13.56
N GLU A 210 -30.98 0.05 13.64
CA GLU A 210 -31.30 1.42 14.05
C GLU A 210 -30.94 1.62 15.53
N CYS A 211 -31.23 0.61 16.36
CA CYS A 211 -30.83 0.60 17.75
C CYS A 211 -29.30 0.67 17.91
N HIS A 212 -28.55 -0.12 17.14
CA HIS A 212 -27.08 -0.10 17.17
C HIS A 212 -26.51 1.27 16.77
N ALA A 213 -27.08 1.90 15.73
CA ALA A 213 -26.69 3.25 15.33
C ALA A 213 -26.96 4.28 16.43
N ASP A 214 -28.15 4.26 17.03
CA ASP A 214 -28.53 5.15 18.14
C ASP A 214 -27.65 4.95 19.38
N PHE A 215 -27.28 3.70 19.67
CA PHE A 215 -26.35 3.37 20.73
C PHE A 215 -24.97 3.99 20.47
N CYS A 216 -24.47 3.87 19.25
CA CYS A 216 -23.19 4.43 18.84
C CYS A 216 -23.18 5.95 18.91
N ASP A 217 -24.22 6.61 18.40
CA ASP A 217 -24.38 8.07 18.52
C ASP A 217 -24.39 8.50 20.00
N CYS A 218 -25.06 7.74 20.86
CA CYS A 218 -25.11 8.01 22.30
C CYS A 218 -23.73 7.89 22.98
N VAL A 219 -23.02 6.80 22.70
CA VAL A 219 -21.71 6.52 23.30
C VAL A 219 -20.67 7.54 22.80
N GLU A 220 -20.63 7.83 21.50
CA GLU A 220 -19.71 8.82 20.93
C GLU A 220 -19.97 10.24 21.47
N ALA A 221 -21.25 10.65 21.54
CA ALA A 221 -21.62 11.95 22.11
C ALA A 221 -21.19 12.10 23.57
N SER A 222 -21.28 11.01 24.35
CA SER A 222 -20.90 11.00 25.76
C SER A 222 -19.41 11.29 25.99
N VAL A 223 -18.56 10.93 25.02
CA VAL A 223 -17.12 11.17 25.11
C VAL A 223 -16.73 12.53 24.51
N HIS A 224 -17.47 13.00 23.51
CA HIS A 224 -17.16 14.23 22.79
C HIS A 224 -17.27 15.51 23.63
N GLU A 225 -18.19 15.55 24.61
CA GLU A 225 -18.43 16.78 25.39
C GLU A 225 -17.33 17.08 26.42
N GLN A 226 -16.54 16.08 26.84
CA GLN A 226 -15.67 16.22 28.02
C GLN A 226 -14.32 15.47 27.93
N GLY A 227 -13.93 14.90 26.77
CA GLY A 227 -13.07 13.72 26.77
C GLY A 227 -11.64 13.73 26.27
N ARG A 228 -10.88 12.78 26.84
CA ARG A 228 -9.58 12.32 26.38
C ARG A 228 -9.72 11.79 24.94
N PRO A 229 -8.85 12.20 24.00
CA PRO A 229 -8.91 11.74 22.61
C PRO A 229 -8.91 10.22 22.46
N SER A 230 -8.24 9.50 23.37
CA SER A 230 -8.18 8.04 23.37
C SER A 230 -9.55 7.38 23.54
N CYS A 231 -10.41 7.93 24.39
CA CYS A 231 -11.75 7.40 24.62
C CYS A 231 -12.66 7.63 23.42
N ALA A 232 -12.61 8.81 22.80
CA ALA A 232 -13.44 9.13 21.64
C ALA A 232 -13.07 8.21 20.47
N PHE A 233 -11.77 7.96 20.32
CA PHE A 233 -11.24 7.05 19.33
C PHE A 233 -11.64 5.59 19.61
N ALA A 234 -11.53 5.13 20.85
CA ALA A 234 -11.93 3.78 21.24
C ALA A 234 -13.44 3.53 21.01
N THR A 235 -14.30 4.49 21.36
CA THR A 235 -15.75 4.40 21.12
C THR A 235 -16.09 4.35 19.64
N GLN A 236 -15.42 5.18 18.82
CA GLN A 236 -15.62 5.19 17.38
C GLN A 236 -15.13 3.90 16.72
N GLY A 237 -13.96 3.41 17.15
CA GLY A 237 -13.38 2.15 16.67
C GLY A 237 -14.30 0.96 16.96
N PHE A 238 -14.85 0.89 18.18
CA PHE A 238 -15.84 -0.11 18.54
C PHE A 238 -17.10 -0.05 17.68
N CYS A 239 -17.67 1.14 17.52
CA CYS A 239 -18.91 1.32 16.77
C CYS A 239 -18.74 0.97 15.29
N ARG A 240 -17.60 1.36 14.71
CA ARG A 240 -17.21 0.91 13.37
C ARG A 240 -17.07 -0.61 13.35
N ASN A 241 -16.29 -1.22 14.23
CA ASN A 241 -15.96 -2.65 14.10
C ASN A 241 -17.12 -3.59 14.47
N SER A 242 -17.97 -3.21 15.42
CA SER A 242 -19.02 -4.09 15.94
C SER A 242 -20.29 -4.07 15.10
N PHE A 243 -20.53 -2.99 14.34
CA PHE A 243 -21.80 -2.77 13.63
C PHE A 243 -21.62 -2.38 12.14
N SER A 244 -20.40 -2.31 11.61
CA SER A 244 -20.15 -1.95 10.19
C SER A 244 -20.53 -3.03 9.17
N GLU A 245 -21.14 -4.16 9.55
CA GLU A 245 -21.56 -5.16 8.56
C GLU A 245 -22.59 -4.62 7.55
N ARG A 246 -23.18 -3.42 7.70
CA ARG A 246 -24.10 -2.89 6.67
C ARG A 246 -24.43 -1.38 6.61
N THR A 247 -23.91 -0.52 7.48
CA THR A 247 -24.29 0.92 7.52
C THR A 247 -23.44 1.83 6.61
N ILE A 248 -23.30 1.49 5.33
CA ILE A 248 -22.63 2.37 4.33
C ILE A 248 -23.57 3.49 3.80
N PHE A 249 -24.87 3.49 4.14
CA PHE A 249 -25.86 4.43 3.56
C PHE A 249 -26.69 5.24 4.57
N GLY A 250 -26.06 5.73 5.65
CA GLY A 250 -26.64 6.74 6.54
C GLY A 250 -26.14 8.16 6.23
N SER A 251 -27.02 9.01 5.71
CA SER A 251 -26.77 10.30 5.04
C SER A 251 -26.18 11.47 5.85
N ARG A 252 -25.20 11.26 6.75
CA ARG A 252 -24.53 12.38 7.47
C ARG A 252 -23.02 12.48 7.33
N ALA A 253 -22.36 11.55 6.65
CA ALA A 253 -20.90 11.54 6.44
C ALA A 253 -20.42 12.08 5.06
N THR A 254 -21.24 12.84 4.34
CA THR A 254 -20.94 13.24 2.94
C THR A 254 -19.79 14.24 2.77
N TYR A 255 -19.30 14.87 3.85
CA TYR A 255 -18.14 15.78 3.76
C TYR A 255 -16.79 15.13 4.10
N HIS A 256 -16.75 13.98 4.78
CA HIS A 256 -15.50 13.23 4.98
C HIS A 256 -15.26 12.12 3.94
N PHE A 257 -16.32 11.69 3.24
CA PHE A 257 -16.25 10.59 2.28
C PHE A 257 -15.39 10.90 1.04
N TRP A 258 -15.40 12.13 0.53
CA TRP A 258 -14.56 12.50 -0.64
C TRP A 258 -13.05 12.51 -0.33
N SER A 259 -12.65 12.55 0.94
CA SER A 259 -11.24 12.36 1.33
C SER A 259 -10.86 10.88 1.37
N SER A 260 -11.80 9.97 1.64
CA SER A 260 -11.54 8.54 1.81
C SER A 260 -11.47 7.80 0.46
N THR A 261 -12.24 8.19 -0.56
CA THR A 261 -12.20 7.51 -1.87
C THR A 261 -10.90 7.76 -2.64
N VAL A 262 -10.21 8.89 -2.40
CA VAL A 262 -8.85 9.12 -2.96
C VAL A 262 -7.82 8.23 -2.25
N HIS A 263 -8.05 7.89 -0.98
CA HIS A 263 -7.20 6.97 -0.22
C HIS A 263 -7.41 5.50 -0.56
N GLN A 264 -8.55 5.11 -1.14
CA GLN A 264 -8.83 3.73 -1.52
C GLN A 264 -7.87 3.21 -2.63
N TYR A 265 -7.20 4.11 -3.35
CA TYR A 265 -6.13 3.78 -4.29
C TYR A 265 -4.73 4.16 -3.80
N GLY A 266 -4.54 4.44 -2.50
CA GLY A 266 -3.24 4.46 -1.80
C GLY A 266 -2.14 5.41 -2.30
N PHE A 267 -2.26 6.00 -3.48
CA PHE A 267 -1.23 6.85 -4.05
C PHE A 267 -1.42 8.27 -3.51
N SER A 268 -0.48 8.72 -2.69
CA SER A 268 -0.39 10.16 -2.40
C SER A 268 -0.24 10.94 -3.72
N LEU A 269 -0.71 12.19 -3.76
CA LEU A 269 -0.56 13.04 -4.95
C LEU A 269 0.91 13.14 -5.40
N ALA A 270 1.84 13.05 -4.44
CA ALA A 270 3.28 12.96 -4.71
C ALA A 270 3.65 11.67 -5.47
N GLU A 271 3.09 10.51 -5.10
CA GLU A 271 3.31 9.26 -5.81
C GLU A 271 2.74 9.28 -7.23
N ILE A 272 1.54 9.84 -7.43
CA ILE A 272 0.97 10.02 -8.77
C ILE A 272 1.90 10.88 -9.64
N VAL A 273 2.42 11.97 -9.08
CA VAL A 273 3.39 12.83 -9.77
C VAL A 273 4.68 12.07 -10.09
N VAL A 274 5.22 11.28 -9.15
CA VAL A 274 6.42 10.47 -9.39
C VAL A 274 6.17 9.43 -10.49
N LEU A 275 5.04 8.72 -10.46
CA LEU A 275 4.67 7.74 -11.49
C LEU A 275 4.50 8.41 -12.87
N ALA A 276 3.86 9.58 -12.92
CA ALA A 276 3.73 10.36 -14.15
C ALA A 276 5.09 10.79 -14.70
N LEU A 277 6.01 11.25 -13.84
CA LEU A 277 7.38 11.61 -14.23
C LEU A 277 8.16 10.39 -14.75
N VAL A 278 8.07 9.25 -14.06
CA VAL A 278 8.69 7.99 -14.51
C VAL A 278 8.14 7.57 -15.88
N PHE A 279 6.82 7.65 -16.07
CA PHE A 279 6.16 7.33 -17.33
C PHE A 279 6.65 8.23 -18.48
N VAL A 280 6.72 9.54 -18.25
CA VAL A 280 7.26 10.51 -19.22
C VAL A 280 8.72 10.20 -19.56
N MET A 281 9.55 9.90 -18.55
CA MET A 281 10.95 9.54 -18.77
C MET A 281 11.11 8.24 -19.57
N CYS A 282 10.25 7.25 -19.33
CA CYS A 282 10.20 6.02 -20.13
C CYS A 282 9.82 6.30 -21.59
N ILE A 283 8.80 7.13 -21.85
CA ILE A 283 8.41 7.52 -23.21
C ILE A 283 9.55 8.22 -23.93
N ILE A 284 10.23 9.17 -23.27
CA ILE A 284 11.38 9.87 -23.85
C ILE A 284 12.51 8.88 -24.15
N GLY A 285 12.81 7.96 -23.22
CA GLY A 285 13.84 6.93 -23.40
C GLY A 285 13.56 6.01 -24.59
N VAL A 286 12.34 5.50 -24.71
CA VAL A 286 11.91 4.66 -25.84
C VAL A 286 11.95 5.43 -27.15
N SER A 287 11.46 6.68 -27.18
CA SER A 287 11.47 7.53 -28.37
C SER A 287 12.89 7.80 -28.86
N MET A 288 13.82 8.08 -27.95
CA MET A 288 15.23 8.30 -28.28
C MET A 288 15.90 7.03 -28.80
N ALA A 289 15.61 5.86 -28.21
CA ALA A 289 16.11 4.57 -28.68
C ALA A 289 15.59 4.25 -30.10
N LEU A 290 14.30 4.47 -30.34
CA LEU A 290 13.68 4.29 -31.66
C LEU A 290 14.30 5.23 -32.70
N TYR A 291 14.49 6.51 -32.37
CA TYR A 291 15.14 7.49 -33.23
C TYR A 291 16.57 7.04 -33.60
N CYS A 292 17.35 6.53 -32.63
CA CYS A 292 18.68 5.99 -32.89
C CYS A 292 18.67 4.76 -33.81
N ALA A 293 17.70 3.85 -33.62
CA ALA A 293 17.55 2.66 -34.45
C ALA A 293 17.18 3.02 -35.89
N LEU A 294 16.22 3.93 -36.07
CA LEU A 294 15.81 4.44 -37.39
C LEU A 294 16.95 5.15 -38.11
N GLY A 295 17.76 5.95 -37.41
CA GLY A 295 18.95 6.58 -37.98
C GLY A 295 19.99 5.58 -38.48
N ARG A 296 20.19 4.46 -37.76
CA ARG A 296 21.07 3.36 -38.21
C ARG A 296 20.50 2.61 -39.42
N LEU A 297 19.18 2.38 -39.44
CA LEU A 297 18.50 1.75 -40.55
C LEU A 297 18.60 2.61 -41.82
N GLN A 298 18.32 3.91 -41.72
CA GLN A 298 18.44 4.85 -42.83
C GLN A 298 19.86 4.85 -43.40
N LYS A 299 20.89 4.93 -42.53
CA LYS A 299 22.29 4.88 -42.96
C LYS A 299 22.65 3.57 -43.67
N THR A 300 22.03 2.46 -43.27
CA THR A 300 22.24 1.15 -43.91
C THR A 300 21.56 1.10 -45.27
N LEU A 301 20.31 1.58 -45.37
CA LEU A 301 19.57 1.68 -46.63
C LEU A 301 20.28 2.56 -47.65
N THR A 302 20.83 3.72 -47.25
CA THR A 302 21.59 4.59 -48.15
C THR A 302 22.82 3.87 -48.73
N LYS A 303 23.54 3.09 -47.91
CA LYS A 303 24.67 2.28 -48.39
C LYS A 303 24.26 1.18 -49.37
N VAL A 304 23.11 0.54 -49.13
CA VAL A 304 22.57 -0.49 -50.03
C VAL A 304 22.17 0.14 -51.38
N SER A 305 21.52 1.31 -51.37
CA SER A 305 21.16 2.01 -52.62
C SER A 305 22.37 2.46 -53.44
N GLU A 306 23.49 2.81 -52.80
CA GLU A 306 24.75 3.12 -53.50
C GLU A 306 25.35 1.88 -54.18
N LEU A 307 25.19 0.69 -53.58
CA LEU A 307 25.69 -0.57 -54.15
C LEU A 307 24.87 -1.04 -55.36
N GLU A 308 23.54 -0.85 -55.34
CA GLU A 308 22.68 -1.18 -56.49
C GLU A 308 23.05 -0.36 -57.74
N PHE A 309 23.44 0.91 -57.55
CA PHE A 309 23.81 1.78 -58.66
C PHE A 309 25.17 1.43 -59.31
N MET A 310 26.02 0.64 -58.64
CA MET A 310 27.30 0.15 -59.20
C MET A 310 27.17 -1.18 -59.96
N SER A 311 25.97 -1.77 -59.99
CA SER A 311 25.69 -3.04 -60.68
C SER A 311 25.80 -3.05 -62.22
N PRO A 312 25.71 -1.95 -63.00
CA PRO A 312 25.74 -2.04 -64.47
C PRO A 312 27.11 -2.47 -65.04
N ILE A 313 28.18 -2.50 -64.25
CA ILE A 313 29.54 -2.75 -64.76
C ILE A 313 29.86 -4.26 -64.84
N TYR A 314 29.09 -5.13 -64.18
CA TYR A 314 29.33 -6.59 -64.18
C TYR A 314 28.47 -7.38 -65.18
N SER A 315 27.58 -6.75 -65.93
CA SER A 315 26.78 -7.44 -66.95
C SER A 315 27.60 -7.92 -68.16
N HIS A 316 28.83 -7.42 -68.35
CA HIS A 316 29.69 -7.80 -69.48
C HIS A 316 30.60 -9.03 -69.22
N LEU A 317 30.60 -9.59 -68.01
CA LEU A 317 31.45 -10.75 -67.66
C LEU A 317 30.68 -12.09 -67.66
N ARG A 318 29.40 -12.11 -68.04
CA ARG A 318 28.54 -13.31 -67.94
C ARG A 318 28.39 -14.11 -69.25
N ASP A 319 28.97 -13.68 -70.37
CA ASP A 319 28.76 -14.32 -71.69
C ASP A 319 29.97 -15.12 -72.23
N ALA A 320 30.89 -15.62 -71.39
CA ALA A 320 32.11 -16.29 -71.88
C ALA A 320 32.05 -17.83 -71.99
N ASP A 321 31.09 -18.54 -71.41
CA ASP A 321 31.06 -20.01 -71.44
C ASP A 321 29.75 -20.56 -72.00
N GLY A 322 29.74 -20.85 -73.31
CA GLY A 322 28.57 -21.42 -73.98
C GLY A 322 28.85 -21.89 -75.41
N SER A 323 29.99 -22.52 -75.66
CA SER A 323 30.25 -23.27 -76.88
C SER A 323 30.64 -24.71 -76.55
N VAL A 324 29.66 -25.62 -76.64
CA VAL A 324 29.82 -27.01 -77.12
C VAL A 324 28.55 -27.37 -77.88
#